data_AF-A0ABD3HSA9-F1
#
_entry.id   AF-A0ABD3HSA9-F1
#
_cell.length_a   1.000
_cell.length_b   1.000
_cell.length_c   1.000
_cell.angle_alpha   90.00
_cell.angle_beta   90.00
_cell.angle_gamma   90.00
#
_symmetry.space_group_name_H-M   'P 1'
#
loop_
_entity.id
_entity.type
_entity.pdbx_description
1 polymer ?
#
loop_
_entity_poly.entity_id
_entity_poly.type
_entity_poly.pdbx_seq_one_letter_code
_entity_poly.pdbx_strand_id
1 'polypeptide(L)'
;MLPCLPHNPLRELESAVKPILSQLEVEESEVDALCREVDSSIANAKKVFEAAVARGWDGFRRQDNPPTPPQTPSIDWHLVVNKALERGESECPICIGELLRRGAKHKGLAWLSCSHMFHIECISTFEEFNKSSEACSRSLCPVCRSSYERIDM
;
A
#
# COMPACT_ATOMS: atom_id res chain seq x y z
N MET A 1 34.49 -48.06 47.74
CA MET A 1 33.15 -48.11 47.13
C MET A 1 32.65 -46.68 46.98
N LEU A 2 32.53 -46.17 45.76
CA LEU A 2 31.73 -44.99 45.42
C LEU A 2 31.18 -45.23 44.00
N PRO A 3 29.89 -44.97 43.75
CA PRO A 3 29.18 -45.53 42.60
C PRO A 3 29.44 -44.70 41.35
N CYS A 4 29.70 -45.37 40.22
CA CYS A 4 29.70 -44.74 38.91
C CYS A 4 28.26 -44.36 38.56
N LEU A 5 27.95 -43.06 38.58
CA LEU A 5 26.65 -42.55 38.17
C LEU A 5 26.43 -42.83 36.67
N PRO A 6 25.21 -43.21 36.25
CA PRO A 6 24.93 -43.49 34.84
C PRO A 6 25.01 -42.19 34.03
N HIS A 7 25.94 -42.16 33.09
CA HIS A 7 26.05 -41.12 32.07
C HIS A 7 24.73 -41.10 31.28
N ASN A 8 23.96 -40.02 31.38
CA ASN A 8 22.74 -39.85 30.61
C ASN A 8 23.06 -38.93 29.42
N PRO A 9 23.31 -39.48 28.21
CA PRO A 9 23.72 -38.70 27.05
C PRO A 9 22.66 -37.68 26.63
N LEU A 10 21.37 -37.89 26.96
CA LEU A 10 20.32 -36.91 26.71
C LEU A 10 20.46 -35.66 27.60
N ARG A 11 20.88 -35.84 28.87
CA ARG A 11 21.15 -34.68 29.76
C ARG A 11 22.38 -33.91 29.32
N GLU A 12 23.38 -34.58 28.76
CA GLU A 12 24.57 -33.90 28.21
C GLU A 12 24.24 -33.14 26.95
N LEU A 13 23.44 -33.73 26.05
CA LEU A 13 22.95 -33.04 24.87
C LEU A 13 22.11 -31.82 25.26
N GLU A 14 21.20 -31.98 26.23
CA GLU A 14 20.38 -30.88 26.75
C GLU A 14 21.25 -29.79 27.40
N SER A 15 22.29 -30.17 28.14
CA SER A 15 23.24 -29.24 28.74
C SER A 15 24.10 -28.52 27.70
N ALA A 16 24.41 -29.15 26.58
CA ALA A 16 25.20 -28.57 25.49
C ALA A 16 24.36 -27.66 24.58
N VAL A 17 23.07 -27.96 24.42
CA VAL A 17 22.16 -27.23 23.52
C VAL A 17 21.56 -25.98 24.20
N LYS A 18 21.32 -26.01 25.52
CA LYS A 18 20.75 -24.87 26.28
C LYS A 18 21.51 -23.54 26.09
N PRO A 19 22.85 -23.48 26.20
CA PRO A 19 23.60 -22.25 25.99
C PRO A 19 23.48 -21.70 24.56
N ILE A 20 23.33 -22.60 23.57
CA ILE A 20 23.20 -22.22 22.16
C ILE A 20 21.82 -21.62 21.92
N LEU A 21 20.76 -22.23 22.47
CA LEU A 21 19.40 -21.70 22.39
C LEU A 21 19.30 -20.32 23.07
N SER A 22 19.91 -20.14 24.23
CA SER A 22 19.94 -18.83 24.91
C SER A 22 20.69 -17.74 24.16
N GLN A 23 21.61 -18.10 23.25
CA GLN A 23 22.30 -17.12 22.39
C GLN A 23 21.50 -16.77 21.13
N LEU A 24 20.51 -17.59 20.77
CA LEU A 24 19.60 -17.37 19.64
C LEU A 24 18.29 -16.71 20.06
N GLU A 25 17.95 -16.77 21.34
CA GLU A 25 16.88 -16.00 21.95
C GLU A 25 17.28 -14.52 21.91
N VAL A 26 16.71 -13.79 20.94
CA VAL A 26 16.72 -12.33 21.00
C VAL A 26 15.93 -11.95 22.24
N GLU A 27 16.59 -11.31 23.19
CA GLU A 27 15.94 -10.85 24.41
C GLU A 27 14.78 -9.92 24.01
N GLU A 28 13.56 -10.29 24.38
CA GLU A 28 12.33 -9.52 24.09
C GLU A 28 12.50 -8.04 24.48
N SER A 29 13.30 -7.79 25.52
CA SER A 29 13.68 -6.46 26.00
C SER A 29 14.47 -5.61 25.00
N GLU A 30 15.30 -6.22 24.15
CA GLU A 30 16.08 -5.53 23.10
C GLU A 30 15.18 -5.12 21.93
N VAL A 31 14.24 -5.99 21.54
CA VAL A 31 13.22 -5.68 20.52
C VAL A 31 12.34 -4.52 20.98
N ASP A 32 11.89 -4.56 22.23
CA ASP A 32 11.10 -3.47 22.83
C ASP A 32 11.89 -2.15 22.94
N ALA A 33 13.19 -2.22 23.23
CA ALA A 33 14.05 -1.05 23.23
C ALA A 33 14.15 -0.43 21.83
N LEU A 34 14.36 -1.24 20.80
CA LEU A 34 14.41 -0.79 19.41
C LEU A 34 13.07 -0.20 18.95
N CYS A 35 11.95 -0.84 19.25
CA CYS A 35 10.61 -0.33 18.91
C CYS A 35 10.37 1.06 19.55
N ARG A 36 10.76 1.24 20.82
CA ARG A 36 10.67 2.54 21.50
C ARG A 36 11.54 3.62 20.84
N GLU A 37 12.72 3.26 20.34
CA GLU A 37 13.60 4.18 19.62
C GLU A 37 12.99 4.59 18.27
N VAL A 38 12.40 3.64 17.53
CA VAL A 38 11.69 3.90 16.28
C VAL A 38 10.49 4.82 16.52
N ASP A 39 9.67 4.53 17.53
CA ASP A 39 8.52 5.36 17.87
C ASP A 39 8.92 6.78 18.27
N SER A 40 10.02 6.91 19.03
CA SER A 40 10.57 8.21 19.41
C SER A 40 11.04 8.99 18.18
N SER A 41 11.68 8.31 17.24
CA SER A 41 12.13 8.91 15.96
C SER A 41 10.94 9.37 15.12
N ILE A 42 9.89 8.57 15.02
CA ILE A 42 8.65 8.92 14.31
C ILE A 42 7.96 10.10 15.01
N ALA A 43 7.87 10.12 16.34
CA ALA A 43 7.27 11.21 17.09
C ALA A 43 8.03 12.52 16.89
N ASN A 44 9.36 12.47 16.87
CA ASN A 44 10.19 13.64 16.59
C ASN A 44 10.01 14.14 15.16
N ALA A 45 9.96 13.24 14.18
CA ALA A 45 9.67 13.59 12.80
C ALA A 45 8.30 14.29 12.69
N LYS A 46 7.26 13.74 13.31
CA LYS A 46 5.91 14.35 13.35
C LYS A 46 5.93 15.77 13.89
N LYS A 47 6.63 16.04 14.99
CA LYS A 47 6.75 17.41 15.55
C LYS A 47 7.40 18.38 14.57
N VAL A 48 8.43 17.95 13.84
CA VAL A 48 9.09 18.78 12.82
C VAL A 48 8.10 19.09 11.69
N PHE A 49 7.37 18.09 11.21
CA PHE A 49 6.37 18.28 10.16
C PHE A 49 5.19 19.16 10.63
N GLU A 50 4.69 18.99 11.85
CA GLU A 50 3.64 19.82 12.43
C GLU A 50 4.09 21.27 12.57
N ALA A 51 5.30 21.51 13.07
CA ALA A 51 5.87 22.86 13.17
C ALA A 51 6.08 23.50 11.79
N ALA A 52 6.49 22.71 10.79
CA ALA A 52 6.58 23.14 9.40
C ALA A 52 5.21 23.55 8.84
N VAL A 53 4.18 22.72 9.03
CA VAL A 53 2.82 23.00 8.60
C VAL A 53 2.27 24.26 9.28
N ALA A 54 2.51 24.42 10.58
CA ALA A 54 2.14 25.63 11.32
C ALA A 54 2.83 26.90 10.78
N ARG A 55 4.00 26.76 10.13
CA ARG A 55 4.74 27.85 9.47
C ARG A 55 4.35 28.04 8.01
N GLY A 56 3.31 27.36 7.54
CA GLY A 56 2.78 27.48 6.19
C GLY A 56 3.46 26.57 5.17
N TRP A 57 4.22 25.55 5.58
CA TRP A 57 4.66 24.49 4.67
C TRP A 57 3.51 23.52 4.41
N ASP A 58 3.05 23.42 3.17
CA ASP A 58 1.94 22.56 2.73
C ASP A 58 2.36 21.17 2.21
N GLY A 59 3.58 20.71 2.55
CA GLY A 59 4.12 19.40 2.18
C GLY A 59 4.83 19.36 0.81
N PHE A 60 4.90 18.17 0.19
CA PHE A 60 5.38 17.95 -1.18
C PHE A 60 4.31 18.41 -2.18
N ARG A 61 3.92 19.68 -2.08
CA ARG A 61 3.06 20.29 -3.08
C ARG A 61 3.91 20.52 -4.32
N ARG A 62 3.75 19.65 -5.31
CA ARG A 62 4.09 20.03 -6.69
C ARG A 62 3.35 21.34 -6.93
N GLN A 63 4.10 22.43 -7.15
CA GLN A 63 3.63 23.76 -7.52
C GLN A 63 2.14 23.79 -7.87
N ASP A 64 1.31 24.34 -6.98
CA ASP A 64 -0.04 24.70 -7.36
C ASP A 64 0.07 25.78 -8.43
N ASN A 65 -0.35 25.44 -9.63
CA ASN A 65 -1.10 26.40 -10.41
C ASN A 65 -2.25 26.90 -9.52
N PRO A 66 -2.54 28.21 -9.47
CA PRO A 66 -3.66 28.74 -8.68
C PRO A 66 -4.95 27.98 -9.03
N PRO A 67 -5.89 27.84 -8.08
CA PRO A 67 -7.14 27.15 -8.33
C PRO A 67 -7.90 27.92 -9.40
N THR A 68 -7.78 27.48 -10.64
CA THR A 68 -8.72 27.86 -11.68
C THR A 68 -10.12 27.52 -11.17
N PRO A 69 -11.10 28.42 -11.35
CA PRO A 69 -12.48 28.17 -10.96
C PRO A 69 -12.96 26.81 -11.48
N PRO A 70 -13.96 26.17 -10.85
CA PRO A 70 -14.47 24.87 -11.24
C PRO A 70 -15.12 24.97 -12.62
N GLN A 71 -14.28 24.96 -13.64
CA GLN A 71 -14.63 24.44 -14.94
C GLN A 71 -14.74 22.96 -14.64
N THR A 72 -15.94 22.39 -14.64
CA THR A 72 -16.06 20.94 -14.82
C THR A 72 -15.35 20.68 -16.14
N PRO A 73 -14.09 20.20 -16.15
CA PRO A 73 -13.44 19.97 -17.41
C PRO A 73 -14.26 18.86 -18.03
N SER A 74 -14.89 19.14 -19.17
CA SER A 74 -15.45 18.07 -20.00
C SER A 74 -14.33 17.05 -20.17
N ILE A 75 -14.50 15.88 -19.56
CA ILE A 75 -13.46 14.85 -19.58
C ILE A 75 -13.34 14.40 -21.03
N ASP A 76 -12.17 14.67 -21.61
CA ASP A 76 -11.83 14.18 -22.93
C ASP A 76 -11.48 12.69 -22.84
N TRP A 77 -12.51 11.84 -22.96
CA TRP A 77 -12.35 10.39 -22.87
C TRP A 77 -11.45 9.80 -23.97
N HIS A 78 -11.38 10.45 -25.13
CA HIS A 78 -10.50 10.08 -26.24
C HIS A 78 -9.03 10.22 -25.80
N LEU A 79 -8.69 11.33 -25.15
CA LEU A 79 -7.37 11.55 -24.58
C LEU A 79 -7.07 10.59 -23.42
N VAL A 80 -8.04 10.32 -22.55
CA VAL A 80 -7.89 9.39 -21.42
C VAL A 80 -7.57 7.97 -21.93
N VAL A 81 -8.31 7.50 -22.93
CA VAL A 81 -8.10 6.19 -23.54
C VAL A 81 -6.72 6.12 -24.22
N ASN A 82 -6.36 7.13 -25.02
CA ASN A 82 -5.02 7.18 -25.64
C ASN A 82 -3.91 7.12 -24.59
N LYS A 83 -4.01 7.90 -23.50
CA LYS A 83 -3.02 7.88 -22.43
C LYS A 83 -2.88 6.52 -21.75
N ALA A 84 -3.97 5.82 -21.47
CA ALA A 84 -3.87 4.50 -20.85
C ALA A 84 -3.38 3.42 -21.84
N LEU A 85 -3.65 3.57 -23.14
CA LEU A 85 -3.03 2.72 -24.17
C LEU A 85 -1.53 2.97 -24.29
N GLU A 86 -1.08 4.23 -24.25
CA GLU A 86 0.34 4.60 -24.26
C GLU A 86 1.10 4.03 -23.05
N ARG A 87 0.46 3.97 -21.88
CA ARG A 87 1.03 3.32 -20.69
C ARG A 87 1.22 1.82 -20.88
N GLY A 88 0.41 1.19 -21.73
CA GLY A 88 0.53 -0.23 -22.06
C GLY A 88 0.25 -1.18 -20.89
N GLU A 89 -0.62 -0.79 -19.94
CA GLU A 89 -0.99 -1.65 -18.82
C GLU A 89 -1.73 -2.90 -19.35
N SER A 90 -1.14 -4.07 -19.12
CA SER A 90 -1.67 -5.36 -19.61
C SER A 90 -2.52 -6.10 -18.58
N GLU A 91 -2.39 -5.76 -17.30
CA GLU A 91 -3.00 -6.49 -16.18
C GLU A 91 -3.80 -5.55 -15.28
N CYS A 92 -4.91 -6.06 -14.76
CA CYS A 92 -5.82 -5.33 -13.89
C CYS A 92 -5.20 -5.18 -12.50
N PRO A 93 -5.01 -3.96 -11.97
CA PRO A 93 -4.37 -3.80 -10.66
C PRO A 93 -5.16 -4.37 -9.47
N ILE A 94 -6.43 -4.73 -9.66
CA ILE A 94 -7.28 -5.30 -8.60
C ILE A 94 -7.19 -6.82 -8.56
N CYS A 95 -7.34 -7.49 -9.71
CA CYS A 95 -7.39 -8.96 -9.77
C CYS A 95 -6.14 -9.60 -10.37
N ILE A 96 -5.21 -8.80 -10.90
CA ILE A 96 -3.96 -9.24 -11.56
C ILE A 96 -4.24 -10.06 -12.84
N GLY A 97 -5.47 -10.03 -13.36
CA GLY A 97 -5.84 -10.68 -14.62
C GLY A 97 -5.61 -9.80 -15.85
N GLU A 98 -5.49 -10.40 -17.04
CA GLU A 98 -5.28 -9.66 -18.30
C GLU A 98 -6.43 -8.67 -18.58
N LEU A 99 -6.08 -7.40 -18.85
CA LEU A 99 -7.02 -6.37 -19.31
C LEU A 99 -7.33 -6.53 -20.80
N LEU A 100 -6.30 -6.79 -21.60
CA LEU A 100 -6.41 -6.89 -23.05
C LEU A 100 -6.02 -8.29 -23.50
N ARG A 101 -7.01 -9.17 -23.64
CA ARG A 101 -6.79 -10.47 -24.28
C ARG A 101 -6.34 -10.25 -25.72
N ARG A 102 -5.29 -10.96 -26.15
CA ARG A 102 -4.69 -10.83 -27.50
C ARG A 102 -5.78 -10.96 -28.59
N GLY A 103 -6.11 -9.85 -29.25
CA GLY A 103 -7.13 -9.78 -30.32
C GLY A 103 -8.56 -9.44 -29.86
N ALA A 104 -8.81 -9.23 -28.57
CA ALA A 104 -10.09 -8.77 -28.05
C ALA A 104 -10.20 -7.24 -28.10
N LYS A 105 -11.41 -6.73 -28.42
CA LYS A 105 -11.77 -5.31 -28.28
C LYS A 105 -11.76 -4.93 -26.80
N HIS A 106 -11.69 -3.62 -26.49
CA HIS A 106 -11.73 -3.03 -25.13
C HIS A 106 -13.01 -3.29 -24.32
N LYS A 107 -13.76 -4.36 -24.63
CA LYS A 107 -15.02 -4.73 -23.97
C LYS A 107 -14.76 -5.31 -22.60
N GLY A 108 -15.55 -4.89 -21.62
CA GLY A 108 -15.43 -5.32 -20.23
C GLY A 108 -14.43 -4.48 -19.43
N LEU A 109 -13.98 -3.35 -19.97
CA LEU A 109 -12.97 -2.50 -19.35
C LEU A 109 -13.55 -1.17 -18.93
N ALA A 110 -13.13 -0.73 -17.75
CA ALA A 110 -13.45 0.56 -17.19
C ALA A 110 -12.22 1.46 -17.22
N TRP A 111 -12.40 2.68 -17.72
CA TRP A 111 -11.35 3.70 -17.79
C TRP A 111 -11.67 4.81 -16.82
N LEU A 112 -10.74 5.13 -15.94
CA LEU A 112 -10.87 6.22 -15.00
C LEU A 112 -10.35 7.53 -15.61
N SER A 113 -10.89 8.68 -15.20
CA SER A 113 -10.43 10.00 -15.65
C SER A 113 -8.94 10.27 -15.36
N CYS A 114 -8.35 9.53 -14.42
CA CYS A 114 -6.91 9.53 -14.13
C CYS A 114 -6.07 8.63 -15.07
N SER A 115 -6.66 8.08 -16.14
CA SER A 115 -6.02 7.16 -17.11
C SER A 115 -5.54 5.83 -16.52
N HIS A 116 -6.21 5.29 -15.50
CA HIS A 116 -6.00 3.90 -15.08
C HIS A 116 -7.14 3.02 -15.56
N MET A 117 -6.83 1.75 -15.84
CA MET A 117 -7.74 0.80 -16.48
C MET A 117 -7.97 -0.42 -15.59
N PHE A 118 -9.21 -0.90 -15.56
CA PHE A 118 -9.65 -2.03 -14.73
C PHE A 118 -10.68 -2.87 -15.48
N HIS A 119 -10.95 -4.11 -15.05
CA HIS A 119 -12.20 -4.77 -15.44
C HIS A 119 -13.38 -4.07 -14.78
N ILE A 120 -14.50 -3.93 -15.50
CA ILE A 120 -15.72 -3.29 -14.99
C ILE A 120 -16.18 -3.93 -13.66
N GLU A 121 -16.15 -5.25 -13.58
CA GLU A 121 -16.53 -6.01 -12.38
C GLU A 121 -15.62 -5.64 -11.20
N CYS A 122 -14.30 -5.67 -11.39
CA CYS A 122 -13.33 -5.39 -10.33
C CYS A 122 -13.49 -4.00 -9.73
N ILE A 123 -13.62 -2.96 -10.59
CA ILE A 123 -13.75 -1.59 -10.09
C ILE A 123 -15.12 -1.35 -9.45
N SER A 124 -16.18 -2.02 -9.93
CA SER A 124 -17.52 -1.90 -9.34
C SER A 124 -17.57 -2.51 -7.94
N THR A 125 -16.98 -3.70 -7.74
CA THR A 125 -16.86 -4.31 -6.40
C THR A 125 -16.03 -3.44 -5.46
N PHE A 126 -14.94 -2.84 -5.96
CA PHE A 126 -14.13 -1.91 -5.17
C PHE A 126 -14.93 -0.68 -4.71
N GLU A 127 -15.73 -0.09 -5.60
CA GLU A 127 -16.59 1.05 -5.25
C GLU A 127 -17.66 0.67 -4.22
N GLU A 128 -18.29 -0.49 -4.36
CA GLU A 128 -19.26 -1.00 -3.39
C GLU A 128 -18.65 -1.21 -2.00
N PHE A 129 -17.46 -1.81 -1.94
CA PHE A 129 -16.74 -2.01 -0.68
C PHE A 129 -16.44 -0.68 0.02
N ASN A 130 -15.98 0.33 -0.73
CA ASN A 130 -15.61 1.62 -0.15
C ASN A 130 -16.81 2.49 0.28
N LYS A 131 -17.98 2.33 -0.37
CA LYS A 131 -19.22 3.00 0.05
C LYS A 131 -19.66 2.62 1.47
N SER A 132 -19.26 1.45 1.96
CA SER A 132 -19.60 0.99 3.32
C SER A 132 -18.79 1.67 4.43
N SER A 133 -17.71 2.39 4.07
CA SER A 133 -16.88 3.12 5.02
C SER A 133 -17.35 4.57 5.17
N GLU A 134 -17.65 5.01 6.39
CA GLU A 134 -18.08 6.38 6.72
C GLU A 134 -17.04 7.46 6.35
N ALA A 135 -15.82 7.05 6.00
CA ALA A 135 -14.68 7.92 5.73
C ALA A 135 -14.55 8.40 4.26
N CYS A 136 -15.24 7.79 3.29
CA CYS A 136 -14.96 8.07 1.87
C CYS A 136 -16.22 8.31 1.02
N SER A 137 -16.71 9.55 1.00
CA SER A 137 -17.82 9.98 0.12
C SER A 137 -17.42 10.19 -1.35
N ARG A 138 -16.17 9.89 -1.73
CA ARG A 138 -15.63 10.11 -3.09
C ARG A 138 -14.97 8.85 -3.63
N SER A 139 -15.20 8.55 -4.91
CA SER A 139 -14.52 7.45 -5.61
C SER A 139 -13.04 7.80 -5.82
N LEU A 140 -12.14 7.09 -5.12
CA LEU A 140 -10.69 7.28 -5.22
C LEU A 140 -10.04 6.12 -5.98
N CYS A 141 -9.18 6.45 -6.94
CA CYS A 141 -8.54 5.44 -7.78
C CYS A 141 -7.66 4.49 -6.93
N PRO A 142 -7.77 3.16 -7.08
CA PRO A 142 -6.93 2.20 -6.34
C PRO A 142 -5.43 2.41 -6.52
N VAL A 143 -5.00 2.97 -7.66
CA VAL A 143 -3.59 3.14 -8.03
C VAL A 143 -3.05 4.49 -7.55
N CYS A 144 -3.68 5.60 -7.98
CA CYS A 144 -3.14 6.95 -7.72
C CYS A 144 -3.88 7.73 -6.63
N ARG A 145 -4.95 7.17 -6.06
CA ARG A 145 -5.80 7.78 -5.02
C ARG A 145 -6.43 9.13 -5.40
N SER A 146 -6.38 9.52 -6.66
CA SER A 146 -7.09 10.69 -7.17
C SER A 146 -8.59 10.42 -7.27
N SER A 147 -9.42 11.44 -7.04
CA SER A 147 -10.85 11.37 -7.36
C SER A 147 -11.05 11.14 -8.85
N TYR A 148 -12.00 10.30 -9.22
CA TYR A 148 -12.23 9.96 -10.63
C TYR A 148 -13.70 9.93 -11.02
N GLU A 149 -13.93 10.15 -12.32
CA GLU A 149 -15.11 9.67 -13.04
C GLU A 149 -14.69 8.47 -13.90
N ARG A 150 -15.66 7.67 -14.36
CA ARG A 150 -15.41 6.41 -15.06
C ARG A 150 -16.28 6.27 -16.30
N ILE A 151 -15.72 5.65 -17.34
CA ILE A 151 -16.47 5.16 -18.50
C ILE A 151 -16.24 3.66 -18.67
N ASP A 152 -17.31 2.94 -19.00
CA ASP A 152 -17.32 1.50 -19.21
C ASP A 152 -17.44 1.22 -20.72
N MET A 153 -16.57 0.37 -21.28
CA MET A 153 -16.52 0.02 -22.71
C MET A 153 -16.57 -1.48 -22.97
#